data_AF-A0A8F3IJ29-F1
#
_entry.id   AF-A0A8F3IJ29-F1
#
_cell.length_a   1.000
_cell.length_b   1.000
_cell.length_c   1.000
_cell.angle_alpha   90.00
_cell.angle_beta   90.00
_cell.angle_gamma   90.00
#
_symmetry.space_group_name_H-M   'P 1'
#
loop_
_entity.id
_entity.type
_entity.pdbx_description
1 polymer ?
#
loop_
_entity_poly.entity_id
_entity_poly.type
_entity_poly.pdbx_seq_one_letter_code
_entity_poly.pdbx_strand_id
1 'polypeptide(L)'
;MERTVQRICVDQIQDFSTLPKGILIDLRSKADYEKGHIDRAVHADGRSLENLIMQLPKDTPLLFYCYHGQASLIQGKMFVDFGFLEIYSLNGGYHGWSSVYCKSRLQIWLEEQGYDHANSVFSNGMTPLMHAARLGNTGMVAELLLSGAQLDARNSDGNQALWFACFSENIDIMDLLIAAGIEINHRNDNGSTCLMYAASSGKDSVVKKLLEAGASVDLMNLDDFTALDMASSLECLNLLRPLNSSRKVQLIKTGSTGD
;
A
#
# COMPACT_ATOMS: atom_id res chain seq x y z
N MET A 1 47.38 -12.53 15.77
CA MET A 1 46.24 -12.30 14.86
C MET A 1 45.84 -10.85 15.00
N GLU A 2 45.71 -10.14 13.89
CA GLU A 2 45.26 -8.76 13.86
C GLU A 2 43.80 -8.73 14.36
N ARG A 3 43.53 -7.99 15.44
CA ARG A 3 42.17 -7.87 15.97
C ARG A 3 41.44 -6.89 15.06
N THR A 4 40.38 -7.34 14.41
CA THR A 4 39.63 -6.52 13.45
C THR A 4 38.13 -6.71 13.66
N VAL A 5 37.36 -5.68 13.35
CA VAL A 5 35.89 -5.76 13.33
C VAL A 5 35.45 -6.72 12.22
N GLN A 6 34.73 -7.77 12.58
CA GLN A 6 34.14 -8.69 11.63
C GLN A 6 32.87 -8.09 11.02
N ARG A 7 32.66 -8.24 9.71
CA ARG A 7 31.47 -7.74 9.03
C ARG A 7 30.47 -8.88 8.83
N ILE A 8 29.22 -8.62 9.20
CA ILE A 8 28.09 -9.51 8.92
C ILE A 8 27.14 -8.74 8.01
N CYS A 9 26.89 -9.23 6.80
CA CYS A 9 25.96 -8.57 5.88
C CYS A 9 24.53 -9.03 6.16
N VAL A 10 23.59 -8.09 6.24
CA VAL A 10 22.18 -8.38 6.60
C VAL A 10 21.53 -9.37 5.63
N ASP A 11 21.81 -9.23 4.34
CA ASP A 11 21.31 -10.10 3.27
C ASP A 11 21.76 -11.56 3.40
N GLN A 12 22.80 -11.84 4.19
CA GLN A 12 23.30 -13.19 4.43
C GLN A 12 22.72 -13.84 5.69
N ILE A 13 21.96 -13.09 6.49
CA ILE A 13 21.35 -13.60 7.71
C ILE A 13 20.04 -14.32 7.33
N GLN A 14 19.96 -15.62 7.54
CA GLN A 14 18.70 -16.34 7.30
C GLN A 14 17.72 -16.18 8.46
N ASP A 15 18.24 -16.13 9.68
CA ASP A 15 17.48 -15.96 10.92
C ASP A 15 18.28 -15.06 11.87
N PHE A 16 17.66 -14.04 12.44
CA PHE A 16 18.33 -13.14 13.40
C PHE A 16 18.81 -13.85 14.67
N SER A 17 18.29 -15.05 14.97
CA SER A 17 18.81 -15.94 16.01
C SER A 17 20.23 -16.46 15.74
N THR A 18 20.72 -16.40 14.49
CA THR A 18 22.07 -16.84 14.11
C THR A 18 23.15 -15.80 14.36
N LEU A 19 22.77 -14.59 14.80
CA LEU A 19 23.74 -13.58 15.18
C LEU A 19 24.56 -14.03 16.40
N PRO A 20 25.81 -13.54 16.55
CA PRO A 20 26.63 -13.84 17.72
C PRO A 20 25.86 -13.54 19.01
N LYS A 21 25.88 -14.49 19.96
CA LYS A 21 25.24 -14.32 21.28
C LYS A 21 26.03 -13.29 22.07
N GLY A 22 25.58 -12.03 22.01
CA GLY A 22 26.25 -10.88 22.61
C GLY A 22 25.31 -9.69 22.77
N ILE A 23 25.88 -8.51 22.97
CA ILE A 23 25.12 -7.27 23.08
C ILE A 23 25.02 -6.63 21.68
N LEU A 24 23.79 -6.40 21.24
CA LEU A 24 23.49 -5.68 20.02
C LEU A 24 23.37 -4.19 20.34
N ILE A 25 24.18 -3.36 19.69
CA ILE A 25 24.27 -1.93 19.97
C ILE A 25 23.74 -1.14 18.77
N ASP A 26 22.70 -0.35 19.02
CA ASP A 26 22.15 0.62 18.08
C ASP A 26 22.81 1.98 18.28
N LEU A 27 23.45 2.49 17.23
CA LEU A 27 24.15 3.78 17.19
C LEU A 27 23.36 4.88 16.46
N ARG A 28 22.09 4.66 16.14
CA ARG A 28 21.20 5.66 15.52
C ARG A 28 20.75 6.70 16.54
N SER A 29 19.98 7.68 16.09
CA SER A 29 19.37 8.64 17.01
C SER A 29 18.40 7.94 17.96
N LYS A 30 18.26 8.47 19.19
CA LYS A 30 17.29 7.95 20.17
C LYS A 30 15.86 7.93 19.60
N ALA A 31 15.49 8.96 18.82
CA ALA A 31 14.19 9.05 18.19
C ALA A 31 13.95 7.92 17.16
N ASP A 32 14.97 7.53 16.39
CA ASP A 32 14.83 6.46 15.41
C ASP A 32 14.91 5.06 16.05
N TYR A 33 15.64 4.92 17.15
CA TYR A 33 15.60 3.72 17.98
C TYR A 33 14.19 3.49 18.57
N GLU A 34 13.56 4.54 19.09
CA GLU A 34 12.20 4.47 19.68
C GLU A 34 11.11 4.16 18.64
N LYS A 35 11.28 4.58 17.38
CA LYS A 35 10.37 4.22 16.28
C LYS A 35 10.43 2.74 15.90
N GLY A 36 11.56 2.09 16.14
CA GLY A 36 11.78 0.69 15.81
C GLY A 36 13.27 0.37 15.81
N HIS A 37 13.62 -0.79 16.33
CA HIS A 37 14.99 -1.28 16.45
C HIS A 37 14.98 -2.80 16.27
N ILE A 38 16.17 -3.36 16.00
CA ILE A 38 16.33 -4.81 16.01
C ILE A 38 16.02 -5.31 17.43
N ASP A 39 15.27 -6.40 17.54
CA ASP A 39 14.91 -6.98 18.84
C ASP A 39 16.15 -7.20 19.72
N ARG A 40 16.03 -6.87 21.01
CA ARG A 40 17.09 -6.90 22.03
C ARG A 40 18.26 -5.92 21.82
N ALA A 41 18.20 -5.02 20.84
CA ALA A 41 19.20 -3.97 20.70
C ALA A 41 19.18 -3.01 21.91
N VAL A 42 20.35 -2.54 22.31
CA VAL A 42 20.53 -1.48 23.30
C VAL A 42 20.97 -0.22 22.56
N HIS A 43 20.24 0.88 22.75
CA HIS A 43 20.65 2.18 22.21
C HIS A 43 21.89 2.71 22.94
N ALA A 44 22.91 3.11 22.19
CA ALA A 44 24.09 3.78 22.73
C ALA A 44 24.44 5.07 21.99
N ASP A 45 24.72 6.11 22.77
CA ASP A 45 25.24 7.40 22.34
C ASP A 45 26.69 7.58 22.85
N GLY A 46 27.30 8.75 22.59
CA GLY A 46 28.68 9.00 23.00
C GLY A 46 28.96 8.73 24.48
N ARG A 47 28.04 9.09 25.39
CA ARG A 47 28.25 8.90 26.84
C ARG A 47 28.01 7.46 27.26
N SER A 48 26.97 6.81 26.73
CA SER A 48 26.71 5.42 27.10
C SER A 48 27.71 4.45 26.49
N LEU A 49 28.30 4.75 25.33
CA LEU A 49 29.41 3.98 24.78
C LEU A 49 30.64 3.98 25.70
N GLU A 50 31.03 5.14 26.24
CA GLU A 50 32.13 5.23 27.21
C GLU A 50 31.88 4.35 28.44
N ASN A 51 30.66 4.39 28.96
CA ASN A 51 30.26 3.53 30.10
C ASN A 51 30.35 2.04 29.74
N LEU A 52 29.89 1.64 28.55
CA LEU A 52 29.98 0.25 28.08
C LEU A 52 31.43 -0.22 27.96
N ILE A 53 32.33 0.63 27.46
CA ILE A 53 33.76 0.32 27.36
C ILE A 53 34.35 0.03 28.74
N MET A 54 33.98 0.80 29.75
CA MET A 54 34.53 0.69 31.11
C MET A 54 33.93 -0.48 31.91
N GLN A 55 32.66 -0.81 31.69
CA GLN A 55 31.91 -1.75 32.53
C GLN A 55 31.83 -3.17 31.97
N LEU A 56 31.92 -3.33 30.64
CA LEU A 56 31.75 -4.65 30.03
C LEU A 56 33.03 -5.50 30.07
N PRO A 57 32.91 -6.81 30.34
CA PRO A 57 33.99 -7.77 30.13
C PRO A 57 34.48 -7.75 28.68
N LYS A 58 35.81 -7.80 28.47
CA LYS A 58 36.42 -7.66 27.14
C LYS A 58 36.21 -8.87 26.21
N ASP A 59 35.79 -9.98 26.78
CA ASP A 59 35.34 -11.19 26.08
C ASP A 59 33.86 -11.13 25.69
N THR A 60 33.12 -10.08 26.07
CA THR A 60 31.71 -9.92 25.66
C THR A 60 31.64 -9.64 24.15
N PRO A 61 30.93 -10.47 23.36
CA PRO A 61 30.71 -10.19 21.95
C PRO A 61 29.82 -8.97 21.76
N LEU A 62 30.22 -8.05 20.89
CA LEU A 62 29.46 -6.84 20.57
C LEU A 62 29.17 -6.77 19.08
N LEU A 63 27.90 -6.54 18.72
CA LEU A 63 27.47 -6.31 17.35
C LEU A 63 26.95 -4.88 17.23
N PHE A 64 27.58 -4.08 16.38
CA PHE A 64 27.18 -2.69 16.15
C PHE A 64 26.37 -2.57 14.87
N TYR A 65 25.35 -1.73 14.90
CA TYR A 65 24.68 -1.25 13.70
C TYR A 65 24.33 0.23 13.80
N CYS A 66 24.12 0.84 12.65
CA CYS A 66 23.62 2.20 12.50
C CYS A 66 22.60 2.19 11.36
N TYR A 67 22.38 3.31 10.65
CA TYR A 67 21.44 3.34 9.52
C TYR A 67 21.83 2.38 8.40
N HIS A 68 23.06 2.44 7.88
CA HIS A 68 23.49 1.69 6.68
C HIS A 68 24.74 0.80 6.89
N GLY A 69 25.33 0.82 8.09
CA GLY A 69 26.42 -0.09 8.48
C GLY A 69 27.86 0.41 8.30
N GLN A 70 28.11 1.58 7.69
CA GLN A 70 29.48 2.12 7.59
C GLN A 70 29.95 2.81 8.88
N ALA A 71 29.08 3.59 9.52
CA ALA A 71 29.41 4.30 10.76
C ALA A 71 29.70 3.33 11.93
N SER A 72 29.05 2.16 11.96
CA SER A 72 29.25 1.14 12.99
C SER A 72 30.64 0.50 12.96
N LEU A 73 31.36 0.57 11.84
CA LEU A 73 32.74 0.05 11.75
C LEU A 73 33.74 0.93 12.48
N ILE A 74 33.58 2.25 12.40
CA ILE A 74 34.45 3.20 13.09
C ILE A 74 34.30 2.99 14.60
N GLN A 75 33.06 2.81 15.07
CA GLN A 75 32.81 2.61 16.50
C GLN A 75 33.27 1.23 16.95
N GLY A 76 33.10 0.19 16.13
CA GLY A 76 33.65 -1.13 16.42
C GLY A 76 35.18 -1.13 16.55
N LYS A 77 35.90 -0.37 15.69
CA LYS A 77 37.36 -0.25 15.78
C LYS A 77 37.82 0.34 17.11
N MET A 78 37.12 1.36 17.60
CA MET A 78 37.39 1.92 18.93
C MET A 78 37.32 0.85 20.02
N PHE A 79 36.32 -0.04 20.02
CA PHE A 79 36.23 -1.12 21.01
C PHE A 79 37.35 -2.15 20.88
N VAL A 80 37.79 -2.45 19.65
CA VAL A 80 38.98 -3.29 19.42
C VAL A 80 40.22 -2.66 20.08
N ASP A 81 40.42 -1.35 19.93
CA ASP A 81 41.54 -0.62 20.53
C ASP A 81 41.50 -0.64 22.07
N PHE A 82 40.30 -0.67 22.66
CA PHE A 82 40.08 -0.86 24.10
C PHE A 82 40.10 -2.34 24.57
N GLY A 83 40.54 -3.25 23.71
CA GLY A 83 40.88 -4.62 24.06
C GLY A 83 39.74 -5.64 23.96
N PHE A 84 38.58 -5.27 23.39
CA PHE A 84 37.52 -6.24 23.16
C PHE A 84 37.90 -7.27 22.09
N LEU A 85 37.51 -8.52 22.30
CA LEU A 85 37.96 -9.66 21.49
C LEU A 85 37.05 -9.95 20.31
N GLU A 86 35.74 -9.80 20.49
CA GLU A 86 34.72 -10.23 19.53
C GLU A 86 33.83 -9.06 19.13
N ILE A 87 34.26 -8.31 18.11
CA ILE A 87 33.53 -7.15 17.61
C ILE A 87 33.02 -7.40 16.20
N TYR A 88 31.73 -7.18 16.02
CA TYR A 88 31.01 -7.38 14.77
C TYR A 88 30.33 -6.07 14.34
N SER A 89 30.19 -5.86 13.04
CA SER A 89 29.41 -4.76 12.46
C SER A 89 28.40 -5.31 11.47
N LEU A 90 27.15 -4.93 11.65
CA LEU A 90 26.04 -5.29 10.76
C LEU A 90 26.04 -4.38 9.53
N ASN A 91 26.56 -4.90 8.42
CA ASN A 91 26.60 -4.20 7.14
C ASN A 91 25.20 -4.19 6.50
N GLY A 92 24.75 -3.02 6.03
CA GLY A 92 23.34 -2.76 5.67
C GLY A 92 22.54 -2.11 6.80
N GLY A 93 22.99 -2.23 8.06
CA GLY A 93 22.43 -1.53 9.22
C GLY A 93 20.94 -1.82 9.45
N TYR A 94 20.25 -0.88 10.10
CA TYR A 94 18.83 -0.97 10.37
C TYR A 94 17.98 -0.95 9.08
N HIS A 95 18.42 -0.25 8.04
CA HIS A 95 17.67 -0.20 6.78
C HIS A 95 17.65 -1.56 6.08
N GLY A 96 18.79 -2.22 5.97
CA GLY A 96 18.86 -3.58 5.45
C GLY A 96 18.00 -4.52 6.30
N TRP A 97 18.05 -4.38 7.64
CA TRP A 97 17.25 -5.21 8.54
C TRP A 97 15.75 -4.98 8.35
N SER A 98 15.28 -3.75 8.48
CA SER A 98 13.87 -3.42 8.36
C SER A 98 13.29 -3.83 7.00
N SER A 99 14.06 -3.72 5.92
CA SER A 99 13.61 -4.16 4.59
C SER A 99 13.42 -5.67 4.46
N VAL A 100 14.14 -6.48 5.25
CA VAL A 100 14.10 -7.96 5.15
C VAL A 100 13.23 -8.58 6.23
N TYR A 101 13.20 -7.99 7.43
CA TYR A 101 12.56 -8.60 8.61
C TYR A 101 11.43 -7.77 9.21
N CYS A 102 11.26 -6.48 8.85
CA CYS A 102 10.05 -5.74 9.22
C CYS A 102 9.04 -5.85 8.10
N LYS A 103 7.96 -6.61 8.35
CA LYS A 103 6.80 -6.59 7.45
C LYS A 103 6.18 -5.20 7.46
N SER A 104 5.92 -4.66 6.27
CA SER A 104 5.18 -3.41 6.15
C SER A 104 3.73 -3.59 6.60
N ARG A 105 3.03 -2.50 6.91
CA ARG A 105 1.59 -2.54 7.21
C ARG A 105 0.81 -3.22 6.08
N LEU A 106 1.13 -2.89 4.83
CA LEU A 106 0.59 -3.57 3.66
C LEU A 106 0.85 -5.09 3.68
N GLN A 107 2.08 -5.52 3.97
CA GLN A 107 2.42 -6.95 3.97
C GLN A 107 1.69 -7.72 5.06
N ILE A 108 1.60 -7.16 6.28
CA ILE A 108 0.80 -7.74 7.37
C ILE A 108 -0.65 -7.88 6.93
N TRP A 109 -1.23 -6.81 6.37
CA TRP A 109 -2.62 -6.81 5.92
C TRP A 109 -2.85 -7.83 4.79
N LEU A 110 -1.94 -7.92 3.80
CA LEU A 110 -2.03 -8.91 2.72
C LEU A 110 -2.07 -10.33 3.28
N GLU A 111 -1.15 -10.68 4.18
CA GLU A 111 -1.09 -12.00 4.81
C GLU A 111 -2.34 -12.31 5.63
N GLU A 112 -2.81 -11.35 6.44
CA GLU A 112 -4.05 -11.48 7.22
C GLU A 112 -5.27 -11.71 6.32
N GLN A 113 -5.30 -11.07 5.15
CA GLN A 113 -6.35 -11.26 4.17
C GLN A 113 -6.14 -12.49 3.27
N GLY A 114 -5.01 -13.20 3.37
CA GLY A 114 -4.70 -14.39 2.57
C GLY A 114 -4.12 -14.10 1.17
N TYR A 115 -3.54 -12.93 0.97
CA TYR A 115 -2.83 -12.53 -0.26
C TYR A 115 -1.31 -12.64 -0.09
N ASP A 116 -0.63 -13.05 -1.15
CA ASP A 116 0.83 -13.14 -1.19
C ASP A 116 1.48 -11.79 -1.55
N HIS A 117 0.89 -11.07 -2.50
CA HIS A 117 1.35 -9.75 -2.96
C HIS A 117 0.20 -8.85 -3.42
N ALA A 118 0.48 -7.58 -3.72
CA ALA A 118 -0.51 -6.54 -4.06
C ALA A 118 -1.40 -6.84 -5.29
N ASN A 119 -1.00 -7.79 -6.13
CA ASN A 119 -1.70 -8.21 -7.35
C ASN A 119 -2.13 -9.69 -7.30
N SER A 120 -2.11 -10.31 -6.13
CA SER A 120 -2.63 -11.67 -5.96
C SER A 120 -4.12 -11.70 -6.30
N VAL A 121 -4.62 -12.88 -6.69
CA VAL A 121 -6.03 -13.07 -7.00
C VAL A 121 -6.58 -14.26 -6.23
N PHE A 122 -7.78 -14.12 -5.68
CA PHE A 122 -8.56 -15.25 -5.18
C PHE A 122 -9.20 -16.05 -6.32
N SER A 123 -9.84 -17.17 -5.98
CA SER A 123 -10.53 -18.05 -6.94
C SER A 123 -11.62 -17.37 -7.76
N ASN A 124 -12.24 -16.31 -7.22
CA ASN A 124 -13.22 -15.46 -7.92
C ASN A 124 -12.60 -14.22 -8.57
N GLY A 125 -11.27 -14.17 -8.73
CA GLY A 125 -10.57 -13.02 -9.30
C GLY A 125 -10.49 -11.79 -8.40
N MET A 126 -10.89 -11.89 -7.12
CA MET A 126 -10.81 -10.76 -6.19
C MET A 126 -9.36 -10.40 -5.87
N THR A 127 -8.96 -9.17 -6.20
CA THR A 127 -7.63 -8.62 -5.88
C THR A 127 -7.59 -7.94 -4.51
N PRO A 128 -6.39 -7.74 -3.91
CA PRO A 128 -6.20 -6.88 -2.75
C PRO A 128 -6.85 -5.50 -2.89
N LEU A 129 -6.71 -4.86 -4.05
CA LEU A 129 -7.25 -3.51 -4.30
C LEU A 129 -8.78 -3.52 -4.29
N MET A 130 -9.41 -4.50 -4.93
CA MET A 130 -10.86 -4.69 -4.87
C MET A 130 -11.33 -4.95 -3.43
N HIS A 131 -10.60 -5.79 -2.69
CA HIS A 131 -10.97 -6.15 -1.33
C HIS A 131 -10.87 -4.95 -0.38
N ALA A 132 -9.77 -4.18 -0.43
CA ALA A 132 -9.62 -2.96 0.34
C ALA A 132 -10.71 -1.93 0.01
N ALA A 133 -11.04 -1.77 -1.28
CA ALA A 133 -12.13 -0.88 -1.72
C ALA A 133 -13.51 -1.33 -1.19
N ARG A 134 -13.79 -2.64 -1.21
CA ARG A 134 -15.03 -3.22 -0.68
C ARG A 134 -15.17 -3.02 0.83
N LEU A 135 -14.06 -3.11 1.57
CA LEU A 135 -14.03 -2.87 3.02
C LEU A 135 -14.07 -1.38 3.39
N GLY A 136 -13.95 -0.46 2.41
CA GLY A 136 -13.87 0.96 2.69
C GLY A 136 -12.55 1.39 3.34
N ASN A 137 -11.47 0.60 3.18
CA ASN A 137 -10.17 0.89 3.80
C ASN A 137 -9.32 1.81 2.91
N THR A 138 -9.56 3.12 3.01
CA THR A 138 -8.87 4.15 2.23
C THR A 138 -7.34 4.09 2.39
N GLY A 139 -6.84 3.77 3.59
CA GLY A 139 -5.41 3.67 3.86
C GLY A 139 -4.73 2.53 3.09
N MET A 140 -5.37 1.36 3.03
CA MET A 140 -4.84 0.22 2.28
C MET A 140 -4.97 0.41 0.78
N VAL A 141 -6.04 1.05 0.30
CA VAL A 141 -6.15 1.44 -1.12
C VAL A 141 -4.97 2.32 -1.53
N ALA A 142 -4.65 3.35 -0.74
CA ALA A 142 -3.51 4.22 -1.03
C ALA A 142 -2.17 3.45 -1.06
N GLU A 143 -1.90 2.59 -0.07
CA GLU A 143 -0.68 1.77 -0.04
C GLU A 143 -0.58 0.77 -1.19
N LEU A 144 -1.69 0.16 -1.58
CA LEU A 144 -1.77 -0.76 -2.71
C LEU A 144 -1.48 -0.05 -4.04
N LEU A 145 -2.05 1.14 -4.25
CA LEU A 145 -1.79 1.95 -5.44
C LEU A 145 -0.31 2.37 -5.52
N LEU A 146 0.27 2.82 -4.40
CA LEU A 146 1.71 3.15 -4.33
C LEU A 146 2.61 1.93 -4.59
N SER A 147 2.11 0.73 -4.28
CA SER A 147 2.83 -0.53 -4.49
C SER A 147 2.57 -1.14 -5.88
N GLY A 148 1.92 -0.41 -6.79
CA GLY A 148 1.69 -0.85 -8.18
C GLY A 148 0.57 -1.88 -8.33
N ALA A 149 -0.50 -1.78 -7.53
CA ALA A 149 -1.70 -2.57 -7.74
C ALA A 149 -2.32 -2.28 -9.12
N GLN A 150 -2.74 -3.33 -9.82
CA GLN A 150 -3.34 -3.25 -11.16
C GLN A 150 -4.77 -2.71 -11.09
N LEU A 151 -5.04 -1.67 -11.89
CA LEU A 151 -6.36 -1.03 -11.98
C LEU A 151 -7.30 -1.75 -12.94
N ASP A 152 -6.74 -2.44 -13.94
CA ASP A 152 -7.46 -3.10 -15.01
C ASP A 152 -7.92 -4.52 -14.66
N ALA A 153 -7.39 -5.09 -13.58
CA ALA A 153 -7.77 -6.40 -13.06
C ALA A 153 -9.27 -6.51 -12.80
N ARG A 154 -9.84 -7.69 -13.08
CA ARG A 154 -11.30 -7.95 -13.00
C ARG A 154 -11.58 -9.20 -12.18
N ASN A 155 -12.63 -9.15 -11.37
CA ASN A 155 -13.14 -10.35 -10.70
C ASN A 155 -13.93 -11.23 -11.68
N SER A 156 -14.49 -12.35 -11.20
CA SER A 156 -15.27 -13.31 -11.99
C SER A 156 -16.58 -12.78 -12.56
N ASP A 157 -17.03 -11.60 -12.11
CA ASP A 157 -18.21 -10.92 -12.66
C ASP A 157 -17.81 -9.78 -13.62
N GLY A 158 -16.51 -9.68 -13.92
CA GLY A 158 -15.93 -8.61 -14.72
C GLY A 158 -15.79 -7.28 -13.99
N ASN A 159 -15.99 -7.20 -12.67
CA ASN A 159 -15.91 -5.93 -11.92
C ASN A 159 -14.46 -5.52 -11.61
N GLN A 160 -14.17 -4.22 -11.71
CA GLN A 160 -12.90 -3.60 -11.30
C GLN A 160 -13.00 -2.98 -9.89
N ALA A 161 -11.88 -2.50 -9.34
CA ALA A 161 -11.82 -1.88 -8.00
C ALA A 161 -12.82 -0.72 -7.80
N LEU A 162 -13.10 0.08 -8.84
CA LEU A 162 -14.06 1.19 -8.77
C LEU A 162 -15.48 0.71 -8.41
N TRP A 163 -15.88 -0.47 -8.89
CA TRP A 163 -17.18 -1.06 -8.56
C TRP A 163 -17.33 -1.27 -7.06
N PHE A 164 -16.28 -1.79 -6.42
CA PHE A 164 -16.27 -2.03 -4.98
C PHE A 164 -16.20 -0.75 -4.15
N ALA A 165 -15.58 0.31 -4.67
CA ALA A 165 -15.62 1.65 -4.07
C ALA A 165 -17.05 2.25 -4.13
N CYS A 166 -17.74 2.09 -5.25
CA CYS A 166 -19.15 2.48 -5.40
C CYS A 166 -20.07 1.63 -4.50
N PHE A 167 -19.73 0.34 -4.32
CA PHE A 167 -20.42 -0.55 -3.40
C PHE A 167 -20.28 -0.08 -1.94
N SER A 168 -19.08 0.33 -1.51
CA SER A 168 -18.85 0.82 -0.14
C SER A 168 -19.25 2.28 0.09
N GLU A 169 -19.68 3.00 -0.97
CA GLU A 169 -20.06 4.42 -0.94
C GLU A 169 -18.95 5.35 -0.42
N ASN A 170 -17.70 4.90 -0.50
CA ASN A 170 -16.55 5.64 0.00
C ASN A 170 -15.97 6.52 -1.11
N ILE A 171 -16.35 7.80 -1.08
CA ILE A 171 -15.94 8.82 -2.06
C ILE A 171 -14.42 9.01 -2.07
N ASP A 172 -13.74 8.94 -0.93
CA ASP A 172 -12.28 9.11 -0.86
C ASP A 172 -11.55 8.00 -1.63
N ILE A 173 -12.06 6.76 -1.57
CA ILE A 173 -11.52 5.64 -2.35
C ILE A 173 -11.78 5.85 -3.84
N MET A 174 -12.97 6.33 -4.21
CA MET A 174 -13.28 6.67 -5.60
C MET A 174 -12.29 7.72 -6.12
N ASP A 175 -12.03 8.77 -5.33
CA ASP A 175 -11.06 9.81 -5.65
C ASP A 175 -9.65 9.27 -5.87
N LEU A 176 -9.17 8.39 -4.98
CA LEU A 176 -7.87 7.74 -5.14
C LEU A 176 -7.78 6.91 -6.44
N LEU A 177 -8.81 6.12 -6.73
CA LEU A 177 -8.82 5.27 -7.93
C LEU A 177 -8.92 6.09 -9.22
N ILE A 178 -9.75 7.13 -9.24
CA ILE A 178 -9.90 8.05 -10.37
C ILE A 178 -8.58 8.80 -10.61
N ALA A 179 -7.94 9.32 -9.56
CA ALA A 179 -6.64 9.97 -9.65
C ALA A 179 -5.53 9.03 -10.15
N ALA A 180 -5.63 7.72 -9.84
CA ALA A 180 -4.73 6.71 -10.36
C ALA A 180 -5.00 6.34 -11.84
N GLY A 181 -6.09 6.83 -12.45
CA GLY A 181 -6.42 6.61 -13.85
C GLY A 181 -7.24 5.34 -14.11
N ILE A 182 -8.08 4.91 -13.16
CA ILE A 182 -8.99 3.78 -13.39
C ILE A 182 -10.02 4.10 -14.49
N GLU A 183 -10.41 3.09 -15.27
CA GLU A 183 -11.42 3.24 -16.32
C GLU A 183 -12.82 3.40 -15.71
N ILE A 184 -13.36 4.62 -15.76
CA ILE A 184 -14.64 4.99 -15.13
C ILE A 184 -15.82 4.30 -15.83
N ASN A 185 -15.74 4.12 -17.15
CA ASN A 185 -16.82 3.58 -17.97
C ASN A 185 -16.69 2.07 -18.19
N HIS A 186 -15.89 1.40 -17.38
CA HIS A 186 -15.72 -0.04 -17.46
C HIS A 186 -17.07 -0.76 -17.29
N ARG A 187 -17.32 -1.73 -18.17
CA ARG A 187 -18.53 -2.55 -18.20
C ARG A 187 -18.18 -3.94 -17.68
N ASN A 188 -18.89 -4.38 -16.65
CA ASN A 188 -18.77 -5.74 -16.15
C ASN A 188 -19.39 -6.76 -17.10
N ASP A 189 -19.43 -8.04 -16.72
CA ASP A 189 -19.86 -9.12 -17.63
C ASP A 189 -21.35 -9.02 -18.01
N ASN A 190 -22.16 -8.28 -17.24
CA ASN A 190 -23.56 -7.96 -17.55
C ASN A 190 -23.70 -6.66 -18.39
N GLY A 191 -22.58 -6.10 -18.84
CA GLY A 191 -22.53 -4.81 -19.53
C GLY A 191 -22.79 -3.61 -18.63
N SER A 192 -22.88 -3.80 -17.30
CA SER A 192 -23.23 -2.73 -16.36
C SER A 192 -22.01 -1.91 -15.96
N THR A 193 -22.18 -0.59 -15.83
CA THR A 193 -21.18 0.33 -15.31
C THR A 193 -21.40 0.64 -13.83
N CYS A 194 -20.41 1.23 -13.17
CA CYS A 194 -20.56 1.71 -11.80
C CYS A 194 -21.70 2.74 -11.65
N LEU A 195 -21.93 3.56 -12.68
CA LEU A 195 -23.00 4.57 -12.69
C LEU A 195 -24.38 3.92 -12.70
N MET A 196 -24.57 2.86 -13.50
CA MET A 196 -25.81 2.08 -13.52
C MET A 196 -26.07 1.41 -12.17
N TYR A 197 -25.04 0.81 -11.57
CA TYR A 197 -25.16 0.22 -10.24
C TYR A 197 -25.56 1.27 -9.19
N ALA A 198 -24.87 2.41 -9.15
CA ALA A 198 -25.16 3.48 -8.20
C ALA A 198 -26.58 4.04 -8.37
N ALA A 199 -27.02 4.25 -9.62
CA ALA A 199 -28.38 4.70 -9.93
C ALA A 199 -29.46 3.68 -9.49
N SER A 200 -29.24 2.39 -9.76
CA SER A 200 -30.14 1.31 -9.34
C SER A 200 -30.23 1.14 -7.83
N SER A 201 -29.12 1.42 -7.13
CA SER A 201 -29.02 1.31 -5.68
C SER A 201 -29.41 2.60 -4.94
N GLY A 202 -29.77 3.68 -5.66
CA GLY A 202 -30.18 4.96 -5.07
C GLY A 202 -29.04 5.68 -4.35
N LYS A 203 -27.79 5.46 -4.79
CA LYS A 203 -26.57 5.99 -4.17
C LYS A 203 -26.25 7.36 -4.74
N ASP A 204 -27.05 8.36 -4.37
CA ASP A 204 -27.05 9.70 -4.98
C ASP A 204 -25.66 10.37 -4.94
N SER A 205 -24.93 10.23 -3.83
CA SER A 205 -23.57 10.77 -3.67
C SER A 205 -22.56 10.13 -4.64
N VAL A 206 -22.66 8.81 -4.83
CA VAL A 206 -21.84 8.05 -5.77
C VAL A 206 -22.18 8.40 -7.22
N VAL A 207 -23.48 8.53 -7.55
CA VAL A 207 -23.93 8.99 -8.87
C VAL A 207 -23.34 10.36 -9.17
N LYS A 208 -23.51 11.32 -8.25
CA LYS A 208 -22.95 12.67 -8.40
C LYS A 208 -21.44 12.62 -8.63
N LYS A 209 -20.70 11.85 -7.83
CA LYS A 209 -19.25 11.73 -7.96
C LYS A 209 -18.82 11.13 -9.30
N LEU A 210 -19.49 10.09 -9.77
CA LEU A 210 -19.21 9.46 -11.06
C LEU A 210 -19.47 10.43 -12.22
N LEU A 211 -20.55 11.23 -12.15
CA LEU A 211 -20.85 12.26 -13.16
C LEU A 211 -19.79 13.37 -13.17
N GLU A 212 -19.35 13.83 -12.00
CA GLU A 212 -18.25 14.80 -11.87
C GLU A 212 -16.93 14.26 -12.47
N ALA A 213 -16.71 12.95 -12.36
CA ALA A 213 -15.55 12.27 -12.93
C ALA A 213 -15.67 11.98 -14.45
N GLY A 214 -16.82 12.29 -15.08
CA GLY A 214 -17.03 12.09 -16.52
C GLY A 214 -17.58 10.71 -16.90
N ALA A 215 -18.28 10.03 -16.00
CA ALA A 215 -19.01 8.81 -16.34
C ALA A 215 -20.06 9.07 -17.44
N SER A 216 -20.12 8.17 -18.42
CA SER A 216 -21.06 8.24 -19.52
C SER A 216 -22.45 7.78 -19.08
N VAL A 217 -23.43 8.67 -19.28
CA VAL A 217 -24.85 8.39 -18.99
C VAL A 217 -25.53 7.59 -20.09
N ASP A 218 -24.91 7.50 -21.28
CA ASP A 218 -25.50 6.94 -22.50
C ASP A 218 -25.17 5.46 -22.72
N LEU A 219 -24.29 4.89 -21.89
CA LEU A 219 -24.00 3.46 -21.96
C LEU A 219 -25.25 2.68 -21.57
N MET A 220 -25.41 1.51 -22.19
CA MET A 220 -26.48 0.56 -21.90
C MET A 220 -25.89 -0.74 -21.38
N ASN A 221 -26.58 -1.45 -20.50
CA ASN A 221 -26.20 -2.81 -20.13
C ASN A 221 -26.64 -3.81 -21.22
N LEU A 222 -26.54 -5.12 -20.96
CA LEU A 222 -26.98 -6.14 -21.93
C LEU A 222 -28.51 -6.23 -22.11
N ASP A 223 -29.27 -5.61 -21.21
CA ASP A 223 -30.75 -5.52 -21.26
C ASP A 223 -31.22 -4.17 -21.84
N ASP A 224 -30.32 -3.44 -22.52
CA ASP A 224 -30.57 -2.13 -23.13
C ASP A 224 -30.98 -1.00 -22.15
N PHE A 225 -30.71 -1.17 -20.86
CA PHE A 225 -30.98 -0.13 -19.85
C PHE A 225 -29.80 0.81 -19.63
N THR A 226 -30.07 2.11 -19.63
CA THR A 226 -29.13 3.15 -19.20
C THR A 226 -29.16 3.35 -17.68
N ALA A 227 -28.21 4.12 -17.15
CA ALA A 227 -28.26 4.53 -15.74
C ALA A 227 -29.55 5.30 -15.39
N LEU A 228 -30.10 6.08 -16.34
CA LEU A 228 -31.36 6.81 -16.13
C LEU A 228 -32.54 5.85 -16.01
N ASP A 229 -32.60 4.81 -16.85
CA ASP A 229 -33.68 3.82 -16.81
C ASP A 229 -33.68 3.02 -15.50
N MET A 230 -32.49 2.87 -14.90
CA MET A 230 -32.30 2.16 -13.64
C MET A 230 -32.44 3.05 -12.39
N ALA A 231 -32.64 4.37 -12.52
CA ALA A 231 -32.64 5.27 -11.37
C ALA A 231 -33.74 4.94 -10.36
N SER A 232 -33.36 4.60 -9.13
CA SER A 232 -34.29 4.18 -8.06
C SER A 232 -34.68 5.29 -7.09
N SER A 233 -34.06 6.47 -7.18
CA SER A 233 -34.38 7.65 -6.39
C SER A 233 -34.73 8.86 -7.26
N LEU A 234 -35.51 9.79 -6.71
CA LEU A 234 -35.82 11.07 -7.37
C LEU A 234 -34.56 11.90 -7.62
N GLU A 235 -33.59 11.84 -6.70
CA GLU A 235 -32.34 12.56 -6.83
C GLU A 235 -31.48 12.00 -7.96
N CYS A 236 -31.33 10.68 -8.06
CA CYS A 236 -30.67 10.03 -9.21
C CYS A 236 -31.32 10.43 -10.54
N LEU A 237 -32.66 10.42 -10.62
CA LEU A 237 -33.39 10.89 -11.80
C LEU A 237 -33.05 12.35 -12.14
N ASN A 238 -33.02 13.23 -11.14
CA ASN A 238 -32.71 14.65 -11.33
C ASN A 238 -31.25 14.88 -11.77
N LEU A 239 -30.31 14.08 -11.26
CA LEU A 239 -28.90 14.15 -11.66
C LEU A 239 -28.70 13.68 -13.11
N LEU A 240 -29.41 12.63 -13.54
CA LEU A 240 -29.21 11.99 -14.84
C LEU A 240 -30.02 12.63 -15.99
N ARG A 241 -31.21 13.18 -15.70
CA ARG A 241 -32.15 13.69 -16.72
C ARG A 241 -31.65 14.89 -17.53
N PRO A 242 -30.99 15.93 -16.96
CA PRO A 242 -30.49 17.08 -17.72
C PRO A 242 -29.47 16.67 -18.78
N LEU A 243 -28.68 15.63 -18.49
CA LEU A 243 -27.62 15.13 -19.35
C LEU A 243 -28.17 14.40 -20.58
N ASN A 244 -29.22 13.60 -20.41
CA ASN A 244 -29.91 12.93 -21.52
C ASN A 244 -30.73 13.91 -22.40
N SER A 245 -31.33 14.94 -21.80
CA SER A 245 -32.17 15.92 -22.52
C SER A 245 -31.38 16.74 -23.55
N SER A 246 -30.11 17.03 -23.28
CA SER A 246 -29.20 17.74 -24.18
C SER A 246 -28.97 16.98 -25.50
N ARG A 247 -29.12 15.65 -25.50
CA ARG A 247 -28.96 14.77 -26.66
C ARG A 247 -30.18 14.74 -27.57
N LYS A 248 -31.41 14.72 -27.02
CA LYS A 248 -32.64 14.83 -27.84
C LYS A 248 -32.64 16.12 -28.67
N VAL A 249 -32.14 17.22 -28.12
CA VAL A 249 -32.05 18.50 -28.84
C VAL A 249 -30.97 18.47 -29.93
N GLN A 250 -29.85 17.77 -29.73
CA GLN A 250 -28.79 17.64 -30.76
C GLN A 250 -29.21 16.72 -31.91
N LEU A 251 -29.85 15.57 -31.64
CA LEU A 251 -30.33 14.63 -32.66
C LEU A 251 -31.42 15.24 -33.56
N ILE A 252 -32.31 16.09 -33.00
CA ILE A 252 -33.31 16.82 -33.79
C ILE A 252 -32.65 17.86 -34.73
N LYS A 253 -31.55 18.50 -34.30
CA LYS A 253 -30.83 19.49 -35.13
C LYS A 253 -30.01 18.87 -36.26
N THR A 254 -29.59 17.62 -36.13
CA THR A 254 -28.86 16.89 -37.19
C THR A 254 -29.76 16.11 -38.14
N GLY A 255 -31.06 16.01 -37.85
CA GLY A 255 -32.06 15.27 -38.64
C GLY A 255 -32.91 16.13 -39.59
N SER A 256 -32.65 17.44 -39.73
CA SER A 256 -33.42 18.36 -40.58
C SER A 256 -32.62 19.02 -41.70
N THR A 257 -31.68 18.29 -42.30
CA THR A 257 -31.08 18.66 -43.60
C THR A 257 -31.01 17.40 -44.47
N GLY A 258 -32.09 17.14 -45.21
CA GLY A 258 -32.20 16.01 -46.13
C GLY A 258 -33.62 15.84 -46.63
N ASP A 259 -33.89 16.52 -47.75
CA ASP A 259 -35.03 16.48 -48.68
C ASP A 259 -36.40 17.08 -48.28
#